data_AF-A0A956R6D5-F1
#
_entry.id   AF-A0A956R6D5-F1
#
_cell.length_a   1.000
_cell.length_b   1.000
_cell.length_c   1.000
_cell.angle_alpha   90.00
_cell.angle_beta   90.00
_cell.angle_gamma   90.00
#
_symmetry.space_group_name_H-M   'P 1'
#
loop_
_entity.id
_entity.type
_entity.pdbx_description
1 polymer ?
#
loop_
_entity_poly.entity_id
_entity_poly.type
_entity_poly.pdbx_seq_one_letter_code
_entity_poly.pdbx_strand_id
1 'polypeptide(L)'
;MGDWEDLFASAARQSGPRESAALVRLRAAAEMGTPISLMAAHMALSCAGHLREASPGGVVIELPHPPRGSLLGAMVAISFPAAGKATGFTSPVTHVEPRAGGAVAVTLAVPERIQMGQQRASVRVPVPLGTMRAAILHGETPQPVVAIDLSLQGILVEYPDGQVPDIEEGHRRMVSLELDGKSVLLEAEVRRRDGPRYGMLFILREGRPSGLVAIVTALQYRWSSRSREG
;
A
#
# COMPACT_ATOMS: atom_id res chain seq x y z
N MET A 1 7.32 14.32 23.04
CA MET A 1 7.28 12.84 22.93
C MET A 1 6.35 12.34 24.02
N GLY A 2 5.05 12.56 23.83
CA GLY A 2 4.00 12.26 24.80
C GLY A 2 2.64 12.44 24.13
N ASP A 3 1.66 11.70 24.67
CA ASP A 3 0.21 11.92 24.58
C ASP A 3 -0.64 11.24 23.50
N TRP A 4 -0.13 10.24 22.75
CA TRP A 4 -0.98 9.46 21.84
C TRP A 4 -1.75 8.32 22.53
N GLU A 5 -1.13 7.65 23.51
CA GLU A 5 -1.81 6.62 24.29
C GLU A 5 -2.96 7.20 25.11
N ASP A 6 -2.79 8.43 25.62
CA ASP A 6 -3.83 9.16 26.31
C ASP A 6 -4.91 9.70 25.35
N LEU A 7 -4.58 10.09 24.12
CA LEU A 7 -5.58 10.40 23.09
C LEU A 7 -6.47 9.19 22.76
N PHE A 8 -5.88 8.00 22.57
CA PHE A 8 -6.64 6.78 22.32
C PHE A 8 -7.43 6.31 23.56
N ALA A 9 -6.84 6.43 24.75
CA ALA A 9 -7.49 6.07 26.00
C ALA A 9 -8.58 7.09 26.40
N SER A 10 -8.47 8.35 25.98
CA SER A 10 -9.48 9.40 26.18
C SER A 10 -10.64 9.24 25.21
N ALA A 11 -10.37 8.99 23.92
CA ALA A 11 -11.39 8.71 22.92
C ALA A 11 -12.22 7.44 23.24
N ALA A 12 -11.56 6.39 23.76
CA ALA A 12 -12.22 5.17 24.22
C ALA A 12 -13.03 5.37 25.51
N ARG A 13 -12.74 6.42 26.30
CA ARG A 13 -13.47 6.76 27.53
C ARG A 13 -14.68 7.67 27.30
N GLN A 14 -14.73 8.37 26.17
CA GLN A 14 -15.80 9.30 25.80
C GLN A 14 -16.90 8.69 24.91
N SER A 15 -16.78 7.43 24.51
CA SER A 15 -17.75 6.77 23.63
C SER A 15 -18.95 6.27 24.43
N GLY A 16 -20.15 6.76 24.09
CA GLY A 16 -21.44 6.21 24.53
C GLY A 16 -21.64 4.74 24.13
N PRO A 17 -22.83 4.13 24.37
CA PRO A 17 -22.99 2.69 24.46
C PRO A 17 -22.43 1.92 23.24
N ARG A 18 -21.33 1.19 23.51
CA ARG A 18 -20.69 0.10 22.73
C ARG A 18 -20.23 0.42 21.31
N GLU A 19 -19.53 1.54 21.11
CA GLU A 19 -18.68 1.65 19.92
C GLU A 19 -17.53 0.64 20.00
N SER A 20 -17.38 -0.23 19.00
CA SER A 20 -16.32 -1.25 18.97
C SER A 20 -14.95 -0.57 19.01
N ALA A 21 -14.06 -1.03 19.90
CA ALA A 21 -12.68 -0.55 19.97
C ALA A 21 -11.93 -0.69 18.63
N ALA A 22 -12.36 -1.60 17.75
CA ALA A 22 -11.86 -1.72 16.39
C ALA A 22 -12.22 -0.49 15.54
N LEU A 23 -13.47 -0.03 15.63
CA LEU A 23 -13.97 1.10 14.85
C LEU A 23 -13.28 2.40 15.23
N VAL A 24 -13.08 2.65 16.53
CA VAL A 24 -12.33 3.81 17.04
C VAL A 24 -10.92 3.86 16.45
N ARG A 25 -10.21 2.71 16.42
CA ARG A 25 -8.85 2.62 15.86
C ARG A 25 -8.84 2.84 14.35
N LEU A 26 -9.82 2.29 13.63
CA LEU A 26 -9.92 2.43 12.19
C LEU A 26 -10.25 3.87 11.79
N ARG A 27 -11.07 4.59 12.56
CA ARG A 27 -11.33 6.01 12.34
C ARG A 27 -10.08 6.86 12.45
N ALA A 28 -9.32 6.69 13.54
CA ALA A 28 -8.05 7.40 13.70
C ALA A 28 -7.07 7.09 12.54
N ALA A 29 -7.03 5.83 12.09
CA ALA A 29 -6.23 5.46 10.92
C ALA A 29 -6.75 6.11 9.62
N ALA A 30 -8.07 6.27 9.48
CA ALA A 30 -8.74 6.90 8.34
C ALA A 30 -8.42 8.38 8.26
N GLU A 31 -8.52 9.09 9.38
CA GLU A 31 -8.22 10.53 9.52
C GLU A 31 -6.77 10.85 9.11
N MET A 32 -5.85 9.92 9.35
CA MET A 32 -4.45 10.04 8.92
C MET A 32 -4.21 9.65 7.46
N GLY A 33 -5.22 9.16 6.74
CA GLY A 33 -5.08 8.61 5.39
C GLY A 33 -4.08 7.45 5.36
N THR A 34 -4.14 6.55 6.34
CA THR A 34 -3.10 5.54 6.58
C THR A 34 -2.93 4.62 5.35
N PRO A 35 -1.70 4.39 4.85
CA PRO A 35 -1.46 3.46 3.76
C PRO A 35 -1.71 2.02 4.22
N ILE A 36 -2.35 1.25 3.36
CA ILE A 36 -2.69 -0.15 3.61
C ILE A 36 -2.12 -1.06 2.52
N SER A 37 -2.01 -2.33 2.86
CA SER A 37 -1.88 -3.43 1.90
C SER A 37 -3.09 -4.36 2.04
N LEU A 38 -3.76 -4.60 0.91
CA LEU A 38 -4.89 -5.50 0.77
C LEU A 38 -4.46 -6.75 0.01
N MET A 39 -4.89 -7.92 0.48
CA MET A 39 -4.63 -9.21 -0.17
C MET A 39 -5.89 -10.08 -0.09
N ALA A 40 -6.47 -10.45 -1.24
CA ALA A 40 -7.50 -11.49 -1.28
C ALA A 40 -6.85 -12.87 -1.42
N ALA A 41 -7.54 -13.91 -0.94
CA ALA A 41 -7.03 -15.30 -1.01
C ALA A 41 -6.76 -15.77 -2.45
N HIS A 42 -7.51 -15.26 -3.43
CA HIS A 42 -7.38 -15.63 -4.84
C HIS A 42 -6.33 -14.78 -5.60
N MET A 43 -5.70 -13.81 -4.95
CA MET A 43 -4.72 -12.92 -5.58
C MET A 43 -3.31 -13.48 -5.42
N ALA A 44 -2.46 -13.33 -6.45
CA ALA A 44 -1.04 -13.67 -6.36
C ALA A 44 -0.21 -12.54 -5.71
N LEU A 45 -0.65 -11.28 -5.89
CA LEU A 45 0.00 -10.07 -5.42
C LEU A 45 -0.95 -9.23 -4.58
N SER A 46 -0.44 -8.64 -3.50
CA SER A 46 -1.19 -7.64 -2.74
C SER A 46 -1.30 -6.33 -3.53
N CYS A 47 -2.37 -5.59 -3.33
CA CYS A 47 -2.48 -4.20 -3.77
C CYS A 47 -2.27 -3.25 -2.58
N ALA A 48 -1.80 -2.04 -2.88
CA ALA A 48 -1.66 -0.98 -1.90
C ALA A 48 -2.77 0.07 -2.09
N GLY A 49 -3.20 0.66 -0.97
CA GLY A 49 -4.23 1.69 -0.96
C GLY A 49 -4.17 2.54 0.29
N HIS A 50 -5.28 3.21 0.60
CA HIS A 50 -5.41 4.00 1.83
C HIS A 50 -6.73 3.72 2.51
N LEU A 51 -6.70 3.75 3.83
CA LEU A 51 -7.92 3.77 4.63
C LEU A 51 -8.50 5.19 4.58
N ARG A 52 -9.76 5.32 4.14
CA ARG A 52 -10.43 6.61 3.91
C ARG A 52 -11.50 6.90 4.93
N GLU A 53 -12.30 5.89 5.26
CA GLU A 53 -13.42 6.04 6.18
C GLU A 53 -13.57 4.78 7.02
N ALA A 54 -14.05 4.95 8.25
CA ALA A 54 -14.52 3.85 9.07
C ALA A 54 -15.78 4.28 9.83
N SER A 55 -16.91 3.66 9.49
CA SER A 55 -18.21 3.89 10.14
C SER A 55 -18.84 2.55 10.52
N PRO A 56 -19.94 2.54 11.30
CA PRO A 56 -20.68 1.30 11.56
C PRO A 56 -21.18 0.62 10.28
N GLY A 57 -21.31 1.37 9.17
CA GLY A 57 -21.69 0.86 7.86
C GLY A 57 -20.55 0.15 7.10
N GLY A 58 -19.30 0.34 7.50
CA GLY A 58 -18.15 -0.32 6.88
C GLY A 58 -16.85 0.45 6.97
N VAL A 59 -15.79 -0.19 6.47
CA VAL A 59 -14.46 0.42 6.32
C VAL A 59 -14.22 0.66 4.83
N VAL A 60 -14.00 1.91 4.45
CA VAL A 60 -13.75 2.29 3.05
C VAL A 60 -12.25 2.40 2.82
N ILE A 61 -11.79 1.67 1.81
CA ILE A 61 -10.41 1.67 1.35
C ILE A 61 -10.39 2.14 -0.10
N GLU A 62 -9.51 3.09 -0.41
CA GLU A 62 -9.27 3.54 -1.77
C GLU A 62 -8.04 2.83 -2.34
N LEU A 63 -8.21 2.18 -3.50
CA LEU A 63 -7.18 1.51 -4.25
C LEU A 63 -6.91 2.31 -5.54
N PRO A 64 -5.80 3.06 -5.62
CA PRO A 64 -5.45 3.81 -6.84
C PRO A 64 -5.18 2.90 -8.04
N HIS A 65 -4.68 1.69 -7.77
CA HIS A 65 -4.32 0.69 -8.77
C HIS A 65 -4.91 -0.67 -8.36
N PRO A 66 -6.23 -0.89 -8.55
CA PRO A 66 -6.89 -2.11 -8.13
C PRO A 66 -6.33 -3.35 -8.85
N PRO A 67 -6.46 -4.56 -8.28
CA PRO A 67 -6.14 -5.80 -8.98
C PRO A 67 -7.06 -6.01 -10.19
N ARG A 68 -6.58 -6.79 -11.17
CA ARG A 68 -7.44 -7.30 -12.23
C ARG A 68 -8.34 -8.39 -11.64
N GLY A 69 -9.64 -8.33 -11.91
CA GLY A 69 -10.64 -9.26 -11.35
C GLY A 69 -11.56 -8.61 -10.31
N SER A 70 -12.62 -9.34 -9.94
CA SER A 70 -13.61 -8.83 -8.99
C SER A 70 -13.14 -9.03 -7.55
N LEU A 71 -13.18 -7.95 -6.77
CA LEU A 71 -13.02 -8.01 -5.32
C LEU A 71 -14.34 -8.24 -4.57
N LEU A 72 -15.49 -8.05 -5.22
CA LEU A 72 -16.79 -8.12 -4.55
C LEU A 72 -17.04 -9.51 -3.96
N GLY A 73 -17.38 -9.56 -2.66
CA GLY A 73 -17.59 -10.80 -1.91
C GLY A 73 -16.31 -11.52 -1.47
N ALA A 74 -15.13 -11.04 -1.88
CA ALA A 74 -13.87 -11.67 -1.49
C ALA A 74 -13.56 -11.44 -0.02
N MET A 75 -13.06 -12.47 0.66
CA MET A 75 -12.38 -12.32 1.95
C MET A 75 -10.99 -11.74 1.72
N VAL A 76 -10.72 -10.60 2.34
CA VAL A 76 -9.43 -9.90 2.21
C VAL A 76 -8.74 -9.77 3.55
N ALA A 77 -7.41 -9.88 3.53
CA ALA A 77 -6.54 -9.50 4.62
C ALA A 77 -6.03 -8.08 4.38
N ILE A 78 -6.22 -7.21 5.38
CA ILE A 78 -5.74 -5.83 5.39
C ILE A 78 -4.60 -5.73 6.39
N SER A 79 -3.52 -5.05 5.99
CA SER A 79 -2.42 -4.70 6.88
C SER A 79 -2.05 -3.24 6.74
N PHE A 80 -1.74 -2.58 7.85
CA PHE A 80 -1.42 -1.15 7.91
C PHE A 80 -0.57 -0.84 9.14
N PRO A 81 0.27 0.20 9.10
CA PRO A 81 1.02 0.64 10.27
C PRO A 81 0.10 1.37 11.26
N ALA A 82 0.19 1.01 12.54
CA ALA A 82 -0.38 1.81 13.62
C ALA A 82 0.53 1.74 14.85
N ALA A 83 0.87 2.90 15.43
CA ALA A 83 1.72 3.00 16.62
C ALA A 83 3.03 2.18 16.53
N GLY A 84 3.70 2.22 15.37
CA GLY A 84 4.95 1.48 15.14
C GLY A 84 4.82 -0.05 15.07
N LYS A 85 3.59 -0.58 14.97
CA LYS A 85 3.31 -2.02 14.82
C LYS A 85 2.58 -2.29 13.50
N ALA A 86 2.75 -3.50 12.94
CA ALA A 86 1.82 -3.94 11.89
C ALA A 86 0.50 -4.28 12.56
N THR A 87 -0.53 -3.66 12.03
CA THR A 87 -1.91 -3.85 12.46
C THR A 87 -2.67 -4.42 11.27
N GLY A 88 -3.60 -5.32 11.50
CA GLY A 88 -4.35 -5.92 10.42
C GLY A 88 -5.63 -6.59 10.87
N PHE A 89 -6.47 -6.88 9.90
CA PHE A 89 -7.71 -7.61 10.10
C PHE A 89 -8.08 -8.34 8.82
N THR A 90 -9.04 -9.24 8.92
CA THR A 90 -9.67 -9.86 7.76
C THR A 90 -11.13 -9.47 7.73
N SER A 91 -11.67 -9.23 6.54
CA SER A 91 -13.06 -8.86 6.37
C SER A 91 -13.53 -9.14 4.93
N PRO A 92 -14.81 -9.48 4.71
CA PRO A 92 -15.37 -9.56 3.37
C PRO A 92 -15.52 -8.17 2.74
N VAL A 93 -15.30 -8.10 1.44
CA VAL A 93 -15.67 -6.95 0.60
C VAL A 93 -17.17 -6.98 0.35
N THR A 94 -17.88 -5.95 0.79
CA THR A 94 -19.34 -5.82 0.66
C THR A 94 -19.75 -4.92 -0.51
N HIS A 95 -18.88 -3.98 -0.90
CA HIS A 95 -19.15 -3.07 -2.01
C HIS A 95 -17.87 -2.69 -2.74
N VAL A 96 -17.98 -2.43 -4.04
CA VAL A 96 -16.89 -1.98 -4.91
C VAL A 96 -17.44 -0.90 -5.83
N GLU A 97 -16.86 0.30 -5.75
CA GLU A 97 -17.31 1.47 -6.48
C GLU A 97 -16.14 2.03 -7.32
N PRO A 98 -16.28 2.13 -8.66
CA PRO A 98 -15.30 2.79 -9.50
C PRO A 98 -15.17 4.28 -9.19
N ARG A 99 -13.94 4.80 -9.25
CA ARG A 99 -13.61 6.22 -9.09
C ARG A 99 -12.90 6.74 -10.34
N ALA A 100 -12.76 8.06 -10.43
CA ALA A 100 -12.05 8.70 -11.54
C ALA A 100 -10.61 8.19 -11.66
N GLY A 101 -10.08 8.13 -12.89
CA GLY A 101 -8.70 7.72 -13.14
C GLY A 101 -8.40 6.24 -12.93
N GLY A 102 -9.41 5.37 -12.89
CA GLY A 102 -9.23 3.92 -12.74
C GLY A 102 -9.02 3.43 -11.30
N ALA A 103 -9.07 4.35 -10.33
CA ALA A 103 -9.10 4.00 -8.91
C ALA A 103 -10.43 3.33 -8.53
N VAL A 104 -10.44 2.60 -7.42
CA VAL A 104 -11.64 1.93 -6.90
C VAL A 104 -11.74 2.16 -5.40
N ALA A 105 -12.94 2.49 -4.92
CA ALA A 105 -13.28 2.45 -3.50
C ALA A 105 -13.86 1.07 -3.16
N VAL A 106 -13.34 0.45 -2.12
CA VAL A 106 -13.74 -0.87 -1.63
C VAL A 106 -14.27 -0.71 -0.22
N THR A 107 -15.53 -1.12 0.00
CA THR A 107 -16.12 -1.15 1.33
C THR A 107 -16.02 -2.56 1.89
N LEU A 108 -15.48 -2.66 3.10
CA LEU A 108 -15.37 -3.88 3.87
C LEU A 108 -16.39 -3.86 5.01
N ALA A 109 -16.86 -5.03 5.43
CA ALA A 109 -17.58 -5.13 6.69
C ALA A 109 -16.67 -4.68 7.85
N VAL A 110 -17.26 -4.09 8.90
CA VAL A 110 -16.50 -3.70 10.09
C VAL A 110 -15.94 -4.96 10.75
N PRO A 111 -14.61 -5.05 10.97
CA PRO A 111 -14.04 -6.24 11.59
C PRO A 111 -14.41 -6.31 13.07
N GLU A 112 -14.66 -7.51 13.57
CA GLU A 112 -14.87 -7.74 15.01
C GLU A 112 -13.59 -7.51 15.81
N ARG A 113 -12.43 -7.82 15.21
CA ARG A 113 -11.13 -7.77 15.87
C ARG A 113 -10.05 -7.24 14.94
N ILE A 114 -9.14 -6.49 15.53
CA ILE A 114 -7.91 -6.04 14.89
C ILE A 114 -6.74 -6.73 15.58
N GLN A 115 -5.91 -7.40 14.80
CA GLN A 115 -4.70 -8.05 15.28
C GLN A 115 -3.53 -7.07 15.20
N MET A 116 -2.70 -7.06 16.23
CA MET A 116 -1.44 -6.34 16.25
C MET A 116 -0.32 -7.37 16.28
N GLY A 117 0.58 -7.32 15.30
CA GLY A 117 1.71 -8.21 15.17
C GLY A 117 3.02 -7.45 15.05
N GLN A 118 4.11 -8.19 14.91
CA GLN A 118 5.38 -7.60 14.52
C GLN A 118 5.25 -6.99 13.12
N GLN A 119 5.81 -5.79 12.97
CA GLN A 119 5.73 -5.04 11.73
C GLN A 119 6.34 -5.83 10.57
N ARG A 120 5.70 -5.84 9.39
CA ARG A 120 6.46 -6.13 8.16
C ARG A 120 7.66 -5.19 8.14
N ALA A 121 8.84 -5.70 7.80
CA ALA A 121 10.09 -4.96 7.90
C ALA A 121 10.12 -3.65 7.06
N SER A 122 9.16 -3.44 6.16
CA SER A 122 8.85 -2.13 5.57
C SER A 122 7.37 -1.97 5.17
N VAL A 123 6.81 -0.78 5.41
CA VAL A 123 5.48 -0.35 4.93
C VAL A 123 5.52 -0.15 3.41
N ARG A 124 4.47 -0.60 2.71
CA ARG A 124 4.26 -0.31 1.29
C ARG A 124 3.42 0.95 1.14
N VAL A 125 3.90 1.88 0.32
CA VAL A 125 3.29 3.18 0.07
C VAL A 125 2.77 3.15 -1.37
N PRO A 126 1.47 3.38 -1.61
CA PRO A 126 0.94 3.47 -2.96
C PRO A 126 1.61 4.62 -3.72
N VAL A 127 1.96 4.39 -4.97
CA VAL A 127 2.52 5.41 -5.85
C VAL A 127 1.37 5.97 -6.69
N PRO A 128 1.00 7.26 -6.57
CA PRO A 128 -0.03 7.83 -7.44
C PRO A 128 0.43 7.86 -8.90
N LEU A 129 -0.49 7.61 -9.83
CA LEU A 129 -0.19 7.61 -11.26
C LEU A 129 0.46 8.93 -11.71
N GLY A 130 1.51 8.83 -12.52
CA GLY A 130 2.24 9.99 -13.08
C GLY A 130 3.16 10.73 -12.10
N THR A 131 3.23 10.30 -10.83
CA THR A 131 4.08 11.01 -9.85
C THR A 131 5.53 10.56 -9.84
N MET A 132 5.78 9.31 -10.20
CA MET A 132 7.10 8.68 -10.22
C MET A 132 7.39 8.17 -11.61
N ARG A 133 8.63 8.34 -12.05
CA ARG A 133 9.15 7.62 -13.22
C ARG A 133 9.88 6.38 -12.72
N ALA A 134 9.55 5.23 -13.30
CA ALA A 134 10.20 3.97 -12.98
C ALA A 134 10.57 3.24 -14.28
N ALA A 135 11.71 2.55 -14.26
CA ALA A 135 12.14 1.71 -15.36
C ALA A 135 12.85 0.46 -14.85
N ILE A 136 12.65 -0.66 -15.54
CA ILE A 136 13.44 -1.88 -15.36
C ILE A 136 14.46 -1.94 -16.50
N LEU A 137 15.73 -2.12 -16.16
CA LEU A 137 16.79 -2.22 -17.17
C LEU A 137 16.91 -3.66 -17.67
N HIS A 138 16.90 -3.80 -19.00
CA HIS A 138 17.30 -5.02 -19.70
C HIS A 138 18.66 -4.75 -20.36
N GLY A 139 19.74 -5.19 -19.72
CA GLY A 139 21.09 -4.76 -20.10
C GLY A 139 21.23 -3.25 -19.90
N GLU A 140 21.54 -2.53 -20.97
CA GLU A 140 21.64 -1.05 -20.96
C GLU A 140 20.33 -0.34 -21.34
N THR A 141 19.32 -1.08 -21.80
CA THR A 141 18.06 -0.47 -22.27
C THR A 141 17.06 -0.31 -21.13
N PRO A 142 16.64 0.93 -20.80
CA PRO A 142 15.59 1.16 -19.82
C PRO A 142 14.22 0.83 -20.43
N GLN A 143 13.45 -0.02 -19.76
CA GLN A 143 12.07 -0.32 -20.10
C GLN A 143 11.14 0.39 -19.10
N PRO A 144 10.36 1.39 -19.54
CA PRO A 144 9.44 2.11 -18.67
C PRO A 144 8.40 1.19 -18.04
N VAL A 145 8.14 1.37 -16.76
CA VAL A 145 7.08 0.66 -16.01
C VAL A 145 6.29 1.64 -15.15
N VAL A 146 5.06 1.27 -14.82
CA VAL A 146 4.25 2.01 -13.85
C VAL A 146 4.55 1.44 -12.46
N ALA A 147 5.09 2.28 -11.57
CA ALA A 147 5.20 1.91 -10.16
C ALA A 147 3.81 1.94 -9.51
N ILE A 148 3.42 0.83 -8.89
CA ILE A 148 2.13 0.68 -8.18
C ILE A 148 2.28 0.98 -6.70
N ASP A 149 3.24 0.32 -6.05
CA ASP A 149 3.58 0.53 -4.64
C ASP A 149 5.08 0.38 -4.40
N LEU A 150 5.59 1.10 -3.41
CA LEU A 150 7.00 1.10 -3.05
C LEU A 150 7.18 0.98 -1.54
N SER A 151 8.21 0.25 -1.14
CA SER A 151 8.67 0.15 0.24
C SER A 151 10.19 0.26 0.29
N LEU A 152 10.75 0.29 1.50
CA LEU A 152 12.21 0.25 1.68
C LEU A 152 12.83 -1.10 1.30
N GLN A 153 12.04 -2.15 1.03
CA GLN A 153 12.54 -3.48 0.69
C GLN A 153 12.20 -3.93 -0.72
N GLY A 154 11.26 -3.28 -1.40
CA GLY A 154 10.82 -3.75 -2.70
C GLY A 154 9.74 -2.87 -3.31
N ILE A 155 9.37 -3.22 -4.52
CA ILE A 155 8.45 -2.46 -5.38
C ILE A 155 7.49 -3.43 -6.07
N LEU A 156 6.26 -2.98 -6.28
CA LEU A 156 5.34 -3.56 -7.23
C LEU A 156 5.25 -2.65 -8.46
N VAL A 157 5.49 -3.20 -9.63
CA VAL A 157 5.37 -2.48 -10.91
C VAL A 157 4.45 -3.19 -11.86
N GLU A 158 3.94 -2.47 -12.86
CA GLU A 158 3.18 -2.99 -13.98
C GLU A 158 3.81 -2.51 -15.29
N TYR A 159 3.99 -3.44 -16.24
CA TYR A 159 4.36 -3.11 -17.60
C TYR A 159 3.15 -2.61 -18.39
N PRO A 160 3.29 -1.56 -19.21
CA PRO A 160 2.25 -1.17 -20.16
C PRO A 160 1.89 -2.32 -21.11
N ASP A 161 0.64 -2.35 -21.56
CA ASP A 161 0.14 -3.42 -22.44
C ASP A 161 1.02 -3.57 -23.70
N GLY A 162 1.30 -4.82 -24.07
CA GLY A 162 2.11 -5.17 -25.24
C GLY A 162 3.63 -5.10 -25.03
N GLN A 163 4.11 -4.66 -23.86
CA GLN A 163 5.55 -4.56 -23.54
C GLN A 163 6.00 -5.48 -22.40
N VAL A 164 5.18 -6.45 -22.02
CA VAL A 164 5.47 -7.35 -20.88
C VAL A 164 6.58 -8.32 -21.26
N PRO A 165 7.80 -8.18 -20.72
CA PRO A 165 8.84 -9.17 -20.95
C PRO A 165 8.52 -10.45 -20.18
N ASP A 166 9.10 -11.57 -20.61
CA ASP A 166 9.01 -12.83 -19.90
C ASP A 166 10.19 -12.94 -18.91
N ILE A 167 10.04 -12.31 -17.73
CA ILE A 167 11.07 -12.37 -16.68
C ILE A 167 10.62 -13.39 -15.63
N GLU A 168 11.38 -14.47 -15.49
CA GLU A 168 11.09 -15.52 -14.49
C GLU A 168 11.27 -15.04 -13.05
N GLU A 169 10.56 -15.69 -12.11
CA GLU A 169 10.79 -15.51 -10.68
C GLU A 169 12.21 -15.97 -10.30
N GLY A 170 12.85 -15.25 -9.39
CA GLY A 170 14.25 -15.44 -9.01
C GLY A 170 15.25 -14.67 -9.89
N HIS A 171 14.84 -14.17 -11.07
CA HIS A 171 15.73 -13.33 -11.88
C HIS A 171 15.93 -11.95 -11.31
N ARG A 172 17.14 -11.42 -11.53
CA ARG A 172 17.55 -10.09 -11.07
C ARG A 172 17.55 -9.08 -12.21
N ARG A 173 17.14 -7.85 -11.91
CA ARG A 173 17.18 -6.70 -12.81
C ARG A 173 17.54 -5.44 -12.05
N MET A 174 18.06 -4.44 -12.75
CA MET A 174 18.19 -3.10 -12.18
C MET A 174 16.87 -2.36 -12.33
N VAL A 175 16.48 -1.65 -11.27
CA VAL A 175 15.28 -0.82 -11.21
C VAL A 175 15.72 0.63 -10.97
N SER A 176 15.39 1.50 -11.91
CA SER A 176 15.57 2.95 -11.77
C SER A 176 14.28 3.58 -11.27
N LEU A 177 14.38 4.42 -10.24
CA LEU A 177 13.27 5.17 -9.66
C LEU A 177 13.63 6.65 -9.62
N GLU A 178 12.67 7.51 -9.99
CA GLU A 178 12.83 8.97 -9.96
C GLU A 178 11.54 9.64 -9.43
N LEU A 179 11.68 10.51 -8.44
CA LEU A 179 10.61 11.32 -7.85
C LEU A 179 11.19 12.61 -7.26
N ASP A 180 10.59 13.76 -7.59
CA ASP A 180 10.98 15.07 -7.03
C ASP A 180 12.48 15.39 -7.15
N GLY A 181 13.06 15.10 -8.32
CA GLY A 181 14.49 15.30 -8.59
C GLY A 181 15.42 14.33 -7.85
N LYS A 182 14.88 13.40 -7.05
CA LYS A 182 15.63 12.31 -6.42
C LYS A 182 15.62 11.11 -7.35
N SER A 183 16.76 10.47 -7.50
CA SER A 183 16.87 9.23 -8.27
C SER A 183 17.64 8.16 -7.50
N VAL A 184 17.32 6.90 -7.77
CA VAL A 184 18.07 5.75 -7.27
C VAL A 184 18.02 4.61 -8.29
N LEU A 185 19.12 3.88 -8.39
CA LEU A 185 19.22 2.66 -9.19
C LEU A 185 19.50 1.49 -8.24
N LEU A 186 18.66 0.46 -8.28
CA LEU A 186 18.67 -0.65 -7.33
C LEU A 186 18.69 -1.99 -8.05
N GLU A 187 19.51 -2.94 -7.60
CA GLU A 187 19.38 -4.33 -8.01
C GLU A 187 18.14 -4.92 -7.30
N ALA A 188 17.27 -5.61 -8.04
CA ALA A 188 16.06 -6.21 -7.51
C ALA A 188 15.80 -7.60 -8.10
N GLU A 189 15.35 -8.52 -7.27
CA GLU A 189 14.94 -9.87 -7.66
C GLU A 189 13.43 -9.92 -7.88
N VAL A 190 12.97 -10.51 -8.99
CA VAL A 190 11.56 -10.81 -9.22
C VAL A 190 11.14 -11.90 -8.24
N ARG A 191 10.23 -11.59 -7.32
CA ARG A 191 9.75 -12.55 -6.32
C ARG A 191 8.42 -13.17 -6.69
N ARG A 192 7.60 -12.45 -7.45
CA ARG A 192 6.28 -12.86 -7.88
C ARG A 192 5.90 -12.18 -9.18
N ARG A 193 5.13 -12.89 -10.01
CA ARG A 193 4.55 -12.35 -11.24
C ARG A 193 3.05 -12.63 -11.32
N ASP A 194 2.31 -11.67 -11.86
CA ASP A 194 0.89 -11.82 -12.19
C ASP A 194 0.59 -11.04 -13.48
N GLY A 195 0.63 -11.75 -14.62
CA GLY A 195 0.50 -11.14 -15.95
C GLY A 195 1.55 -10.02 -16.17
N PRO A 196 1.12 -8.75 -16.34
CA PRO A 196 2.01 -7.61 -16.52
C PRO A 196 2.64 -7.09 -15.21
N ARG A 197 2.22 -7.60 -14.04
CA ARG A 197 2.66 -7.12 -12.73
C ARG A 197 3.81 -7.92 -12.17
N TYR A 198 4.79 -7.20 -11.62
CA TYR A 198 6.02 -7.76 -11.07
C TYR A 198 6.23 -7.24 -9.65
N GLY A 199 6.19 -8.16 -8.68
CA GLY A 199 6.61 -7.90 -7.30
C GLY A 199 8.10 -8.17 -7.16
N MET A 200 8.89 -7.14 -6.90
CA MET A 200 10.35 -7.22 -6.84
C MET A 200 10.88 -6.88 -5.45
N LEU A 201 11.92 -7.60 -5.00
CA LEU A 201 12.63 -7.38 -3.75
C LEU A 201 13.99 -6.74 -4.04
N PHE A 202 14.29 -5.61 -3.42
CA PHE A 202 15.59 -4.95 -3.55
C PHE A 202 16.68 -5.74 -2.84
N ILE A 203 17.83 -5.86 -3.50
CA ILE A 203 19.04 -6.47 -2.95
C ILE A 203 19.89 -5.35 -2.35
N LEU A 204 19.83 -5.21 -1.02
CA LEU A 204 20.50 -4.14 -0.29
C LEU A 204 21.75 -4.68 0.42
N ARG A 205 22.94 -4.35 -0.09
CA ARG A 205 24.22 -4.91 0.43
C ARG A 205 24.77 -4.14 1.64
N GLU A 206 24.65 -2.81 1.64
CA GLU A 206 25.29 -1.92 2.64
C GLU A 206 24.26 -1.10 3.44
N GLY A 207 23.06 -1.66 3.62
CA GLY A 207 21.92 -0.94 4.21
C GLY A 207 21.08 -0.22 3.16
N ARG A 208 20.21 0.68 3.62
CA ARG A 208 19.19 1.33 2.78
C ARG A 208 19.79 2.57 2.07
N PRO A 209 19.79 2.62 0.73
CA PRO A 209 20.29 3.79 -0.01
C PRO A 209 19.51 5.05 0.35
N SER A 210 20.23 6.16 0.56
CA SER A 210 19.63 7.45 0.95
C SER A 210 18.60 7.94 -0.06
N GLY A 211 18.86 7.74 -1.36
CA GLY A 211 17.90 8.05 -2.44
C GLY A 211 16.58 7.29 -2.30
N LEU A 212 16.62 5.99 -1.96
CA LEU A 212 15.42 5.18 -1.73
C LEU A 212 14.63 5.70 -0.51
N VAL A 213 15.33 6.00 0.60
CA VAL A 213 14.69 6.57 1.80
C VAL A 213 14.02 7.90 1.47
N ALA A 214 14.71 8.79 0.75
CA ALA A 214 14.20 10.11 0.41
C ALA A 214 12.99 10.07 -0.53
N ILE A 215 12.91 9.07 -1.42
CA ILE A 215 11.77 8.82 -2.31
C ILE A 215 10.57 8.28 -1.51
N VAL A 216 10.77 7.25 -0.69
CA VAL A 216 9.68 6.67 0.12
C VAL A 216 9.08 7.70 1.08
N THR A 217 9.92 8.51 1.73
CA THR A 217 9.45 9.60 2.60
C THR A 217 8.64 10.65 1.84
N ALA A 218 9.05 11.00 0.61
CA ALA A 218 8.32 11.96 -0.22
C ALA A 218 6.94 11.43 -0.64
N LEU A 219 6.84 10.14 -1.00
CA LEU A 219 5.57 9.49 -1.29
C LEU A 219 4.63 9.52 -0.08
N GLN A 220 5.14 9.18 1.11
CA GLN A 220 4.36 9.23 2.34
C GLN A 220 3.81 10.63 2.61
N TYR A 221 4.65 11.66 2.46
CA TYR A 221 4.24 13.05 2.69
C TYR A 221 3.13 13.51 1.74
N ARG A 222 3.26 13.23 0.43
CA ARG A 222 2.26 13.60 -0.60
C ARG A 222 0.87 13.05 -0.32
N TRP A 223 0.78 11.87 0.29
CA TRP A 223 -0.51 11.28 0.66
C TRP A 223 -1.07 11.85 1.97
N SER A 224 -0.22 12.12 2.95
CA SER A 224 -0.64 12.80 4.17
C SER A 224 -1.16 14.22 3.92
N SER A 225 -0.65 14.93 2.90
CA SER A 225 -1.13 16.27 2.53
C SER A 225 -2.44 16.25 1.74
N ARG A 226 -2.63 15.30 0.79
CA ARG A 226 -3.87 15.17 0.02
C ARG A 226 -5.10 14.83 0.88
N SER A 227 -4.90 14.18 2.02
CA SER A 227 -5.99 13.79 2.94
C SER A 227 -6.51 14.98 3.78
N ARG A 228 -5.92 16.18 3.64
CA ARG A 228 -6.36 17.42 4.31
C ARG A 228 -7.14 18.38 3.40
N GLU A 229 -7.18 18.10 2.09
CA GLU A 229 -7.76 19.00 1.08
C GLU A 229 -9.11 18.50 0.51
N GLY A 230 -9.61 17.36 0.98
CA GLY A 230 -10.94 16.82 0.66
C GLY A 230 -11.76 16.60 1.91
#